data_AF-M0NAI7-F1
#
_entry.id   AF-M0NAI7-F1
#
_cell.length_a   1.000
_cell.length_b   1.000
_cell.length_c   1.000
_cell.angle_alpha   90.00
_cell.angle_beta   90.00
_cell.angle_gamma   90.00
#
_symmetry.space_group_name_H-M   'P 1'
#
loop_
_entity.id
_entity.type
_entity.pdbx_description
1 polymer ?
#
loop_
_entity_poly.entity_id
_entity_poly.type
_entity_poly.pdbx_seq_one_letter_code
_entity_poly.pdbx_strand_id
1 'polypeptide(L)' 'MDRFDIEGHEVHDGEAKPTGNGAYVLVPKRWLGADVKVVRVSEPDTDSDDE' A
#
# COMPACT_ATOMS: atom_id res chain seq x y z
N MET A 1 14.83 -5.59 -9.30
CA MET A 1 13.96 -5.10 -8.21
C MET A 1 14.15 -6.05 -7.07
N ASP A 2 14.92 -5.62 -6.07
CA ASP A 2 15.20 -6.40 -4.87
C ASP A 2 13.89 -6.73 -4.15
N ARG A 3 13.71 -8.02 -3.85
CA ARG A 3 12.59 -8.51 -3.07
C ARG A 3 12.91 -8.25 -1.60
N PHE A 4 12.05 -7.51 -0.92
CA PHE A 4 12.13 -7.32 0.52
C PHE A 4 11.18 -8.31 1.20
N ASP A 5 11.66 -8.99 2.23
CA ASP A 5 10.87 -9.91 3.03
C ASP A 5 11.01 -9.53 4.51
N ILE A 6 9.88 -9.51 5.24
CA ILE A 6 9.85 -9.30 6.70
C ILE A 6 9.18 -10.53 7.32
N GLU A 7 9.88 -11.22 8.22
CA GLU A 7 9.40 -12.46 8.85
C GLU A 7 8.93 -13.52 7.83
N GLY A 8 9.59 -13.58 6.67
CA GLY A 8 9.24 -14.50 5.57
C GLY A 8 8.05 -14.07 4.69
N HIS A 9 7.46 -12.90 4.95
CA HIS A 9 6.40 -12.33 4.14
C HIS A 9 6.98 -11.36 3.11
N GLU A 10 6.61 -11.54 1.85
CA GLU A 10 6.97 -10.63 0.78
C GLU A 10 6.38 -9.23 1.05
N VAL A 11 7.22 -8.20 0.99
CA VAL A 11 6.81 -6.81 1.17
C VAL A 11 6.71 -6.13 -0.20
N HIS A 12 5.60 -5.44 -0.41
CA HIS A 12 5.40 -4.56 -1.54
C HIS A 12 5.19 -3.14 -1.03
N ASP A 13 6.11 -2.24 -1.35
CA ASP A 13 5.94 -0.81 -1.12
C ASP A 13 5.15 -0.20 -2.26
N GLY A 14 4.10 0.54 -1.92
CA GLY A 14 3.19 1.11 -2.89
C GLY A 14 2.36 2.24 -2.30
N GLU A 15 2.11 3.24 -3.12
CA GLU A 15 1.33 4.41 -2.74
C GLU A 15 -0.17 4.08 -2.74
N ALA A 16 -0.87 4.47 -1.68
CA ALA A 16 -2.32 4.40 -1.62
C ALA A 16 -2.92 5.50 -2.52
N LYS A 17 -3.67 5.08 -3.54
CA LYS A 17 -4.30 5.98 -4.53
C LYS A 17 -5.80 6.10 -4.28
N PRO A 18 -6.42 7.26 -4.56
CA PRO A 18 -7.85 7.45 -4.38
C PRO A 18 -8.67 6.59 -5.35
N THR A 19 -9.81 6.08 -4.89
CA THR A 19 -10.82 5.38 -5.71
C THR A 19 -12.22 5.61 -5.16
N GLY A 20 -13.02 6.42 -5.85
CA GLY A 20 -14.38 6.75 -5.37
C GLY A 20 -14.35 7.23 -3.92
N ASN A 21 -14.96 6.46 -3.01
CA ASN A 21 -15.02 6.76 -1.57
C ASN A 21 -13.90 6.10 -0.74
N GLY A 22 -12.88 5.51 -1.37
CA GLY A 22 -11.81 4.79 -0.66
C GLY A 22 -10.43 4.98 -1.30
N ALA A 23 -9.48 4.14 -0.88
CA ALA A 23 -8.14 4.10 -1.44
C ALA A 23 -7.73 2.67 -1.77
N TYR A 24 -6.81 2.51 -2.73
CA TYR A 24 -6.23 1.23 -3.11
C TYR A 24 -4.72 1.32 -3.24
N VAL A 25 -4.03 0.22 -2.96
CA VAL A 25 -2.64 0.01 -3.35
C VAL A 25 -2.65 -1.06 -4.45
N LEU A 26 -1.97 -0.80 -5.57
CA LEU A 26 -1.78 -1.84 -6.58
C LEU A 26 -0.76 -2.85 -6.06
N VAL A 27 -1.12 -4.13 -6.06
CA VAL A 27 -0.21 -5.21 -5.66
C VAL A 27 0.23 -6.05 -6.86
N PRO A 28 1.35 -6.78 -6.78
CA PRO A 28 1.78 -7.66 -7.86
C PRO A 28 0.71 -8.70 -8.20
N LYS A 29 0.44 -8.93 -9.50
CA LYS A 29 -0.56 -9.92 -9.97
C LYS A 29 -0.35 -11.33 -9.41
N ARG A 30 0.88 -11.69 -9.04
CA ARG A 30 1.20 -12.98 -8.42
C ARG A 30 0.59 -13.18 -7.02
N TRP A 31 0.09 -12.12 -6.38
CA TRP A 31 -0.61 -12.19 -5.08
C TRP A 31 -2.11 -12.49 -5.21
N LEU A 32 -2.65 -12.66 -6.43
CA LEU A 32 -4.06 -12.99 -6.62
C LEU A 32 -4.43 -14.28 -5.86
N GLY A 33 -5.46 -14.18 -5.02
CA GLY A 33 -5.94 -15.29 -4.18
C GLY A 33 -5.22 -15.45 -2.83
N ALA A 34 -4.22 -14.61 -2.53
CA ALA A 34 -3.57 -14.59 -1.22
C ALA A 34 -4.31 -13.68 -0.23
N ASP A 35 -4.24 -14.02 1.06
CA ASP A 35 -4.60 -13.10 2.14
C ASP A 35 -3.49 -12.04 2.32
N VAL A 36 -3.87 -10.77 2.32
CA VAL A 36 -2.94 -9.64 2.39
C VAL A 36 -3.31 -8.71 3.54
N LYS A 37 -2.30 -8.26 4.29
CA LYS A 37 -2.42 -7.17 5.26
C LYS A 37 -1.70 -5.93 4.73
N VAL A 38 -2.35 -4.77 4.80
CA VAL A 38 -1.76 -3.47 4.46
C VAL A 38 -1.36 -2.75 5.74
N VAL A 39 -0.13 -2.22 5.77
CA VAL A 39 0.41 -1.45 6.90
C VAL A 39 0.79 -0.06 6.39
N ARG A 40 0.29 1.00 7.04
CA ARG A 40 0.66 2.38 6.70
C ARG A 40 2.05 2.69 7.26
N VAL A 41 2.95 3.17 6.40
CA VAL A 41 4.36 3.46 6.75
C VAL A 41 4.72 4.94 6.71
N SER A 42 3.85 5.80 6.15
CA SER A 42 3.99 7.26 6.13
C SER A 42 2.63 7.94 6.34
N GLU A 43 2.65 9.18 6.81
CA GLU A 43 1.47 10.05 6.79
C GLU A 43 1.20 10.53 5.36
N PRO A 44 -0.08 10.59 4.92
CA PRO A 44 -0.41 11.18 3.62
C PRO A 44 -0.16 12.69 3.66
N ASP A 45 0.38 13.24 2.57
CA ASP A 45 0.44 14.69 2.36
C ASP A 45 -1.00 15.22 2.37
N THR A 46 -1.35 15.77 3.51
CA THR A 46 -2.60 16.49 3.69
C THR A 46 -2.25 17.94 3.38
N ASP A 47 -2.44 18.37 2.13
CA ASP A 47 -2.76 19.77 1.86
C ASP A 47 -4.15 20.02 2.48
N SER A 48 -4.22 20.00 3.81
CA SER A 48 -5.31 20.61 4.54
C SER A 48 -5.15 22.08 4.26
N ASP A 49 -6.02 22.57 3.39
CA ASP A 49 -6.44 23.96 3.34
C ASP A 49 -6.52 24.47 4.78
N ASP A 50 -5.60 25.38 5.09
CA ASP A 50 -5.45 26.17 6.29
C ASP A 50 -6.63 27.16 6.31
N GLU A 51 -7.72 26.86 7.05
CA GLU A 51 -8.65 27.77 7.79
C GLU A 51 -9.97 27.09 8.21
#